data_AF-A0A969DGR8-F1
#
_entry.id   AF-A0A969DGR8-F1
#
_cell.length_a   1.000
_cell.length_b   1.000
_cell.length_c   1.000
_cell.angle_alpha   90.00
_cell.angle_beta   90.00
_cell.angle_gamma   90.00
#
_symmetry.space_group_name_H-M   'P 1'
#
loop_
_entity.id
_entity.type
_entity.pdbx_description
1 polymer ?
#
loop_
_entity_poly.entity_id
_entity_poly.type
_entity_poly.pdbx_seq_one_letter_code
_entity_poly.pdbx_strand_id
1 'polypeptide(L)'
;MIFPYERAATILAECELFGDKQTSQRWDTSLRTIARYRKKMQSDEKLTSLVIEKRKLLASNWSDDATKCLKNSLEELTDLVMDKESDSRRILAITNIVKVIGELKIALDVLGDD
;
A
#
# COMPACT_ATOMS: atom_id res chain seq x y z
N MET A 1 17.97 22.81 -15.14
CA MET A 1 17.77 21.64 -14.25
C MET A 1 16.55 20.90 -14.74
N ILE A 2 16.65 19.61 -15.07
CA ILE A 2 15.53 18.82 -15.62
C ILE A 2 14.59 18.43 -14.45
N PHE A 3 13.28 18.60 -14.62
CA PHE A 3 12.31 18.21 -13.60
C PHE A 3 12.22 16.67 -13.53
N PRO A 4 12.33 16.05 -12.33
CA PRO A 4 12.36 14.59 -12.21
C PRO A 4 10.93 14.00 -12.23
N TYR A 5 10.34 13.92 -13.42
CA TYR A 5 8.94 13.50 -13.63
C TYR A 5 8.60 12.16 -12.97
N GLU A 6 9.38 11.11 -13.23
CA GLU A 6 9.13 9.77 -12.66
C GLU A 6 9.13 9.79 -11.12
N ARG A 7 10.17 10.39 -10.52
CA ARG A 7 10.29 10.46 -9.06
C ARG A 7 9.14 11.27 -8.45
N ALA A 8 8.80 12.41 -9.04
CA ALA A 8 7.70 13.24 -8.57
C ALA A 8 6.36 12.49 -8.69
N ALA A 9 6.14 11.75 -9.77
CA ALA A 9 4.94 10.96 -9.98
C ALA A 9 4.79 9.84 -8.94
N THR A 10 5.86 9.08 -8.69
CA THR A 10 5.85 8.02 -7.67
C THR A 10 5.60 8.59 -6.27
N ILE A 11 6.30 9.68 -5.90
CA ILE A 11 6.09 10.33 -4.59
C ILE A 11 4.64 10.78 -4.44
N LEU A 12 4.06 11.44 -5.45
CA LEU A 12 2.68 11.91 -5.39
C LEU A 12 1.67 10.78 -5.32
N ALA A 13 1.89 9.66 -6.03
CA ALA A 13 1.03 8.49 -5.94
C ALA A 13 1.12 7.82 -4.56
N GLU A 14 2.32 7.68 -3.99
CA GLU A 14 2.49 7.14 -2.63
C GLU A 14 1.93 8.05 -1.53
N CYS A 15 1.93 9.38 -1.73
CA CYS A 15 1.29 10.31 -0.78
C CYS A 15 -0.21 10.06 -0.62
N GLU A 16 -0.91 9.54 -1.64
CA GLU A 16 -2.33 9.21 -1.52
C GLU A 16 -2.57 7.94 -0.71
N LEU A 17 -1.65 6.98 -0.77
CA LEU A 17 -1.79 5.70 -0.08
C LEU A 17 -1.31 5.77 1.37
N PHE A 18 -0.20 6.46 1.63
CA PHE A 18 0.49 6.46 2.94
C PHE A 18 0.43 7.81 3.66
N GLY A 19 -0.02 8.87 2.98
CA GLY A 19 -0.01 10.23 3.49
C GLY A 19 1.35 10.92 3.41
N ASP A 20 1.31 12.26 3.36
CA ASP A 20 2.50 13.08 3.07
C ASP A 20 3.64 12.89 4.05
N LYS A 21 3.34 12.75 5.35
CA LYS A 21 4.36 12.64 6.40
C LYS A 21 5.17 11.35 6.25
N GLN A 22 4.52 10.22 6.02
CA GLN A 22 5.20 8.94 5.84
C GLN A 22 6.00 8.93 4.53
N THR A 23 5.40 9.40 3.44
CA THR A 23 6.08 9.46 2.13
C THR A 23 7.27 10.42 2.15
N SER A 24 7.17 11.55 2.87
CA SER A 24 8.27 12.50 3.06
C SER A 24 9.51 11.87 3.69
N GLN A 25 9.31 11.01 4.69
CA GLN A 25 10.39 10.28 5.36
C GLN A 25 10.98 9.20 4.46
N ARG A 26 10.13 8.42 3.79
CA ARG A 26 10.55 7.32 2.90
C ARG A 26 11.42 7.81 1.73
N TRP A 27 11.08 8.95 1.15
CA TRP A 27 11.73 9.48 -0.05
C TRP A 27 12.77 10.56 0.21
N ASP A 28 13.08 10.82 1.49
CA ASP A 28 13.94 11.92 1.93
C ASP A 28 13.58 13.23 1.22
N THR A 29 12.31 13.63 1.35
CA THR A 29 11.74 14.76 0.63
C THR A 29 10.92 15.62 1.58
N SER A 30 11.04 16.94 1.48
CA SER A 30 10.28 17.84 2.35
C SER A 30 8.79 17.89 1.97
N LEU A 31 7.91 18.10 2.96
CA LEU A 31 6.48 18.38 2.72
C LEU A 31 6.27 19.56 1.75
N ARG A 32 7.16 20.55 1.80
CA ARG A 32 7.15 21.71 0.89
C ARG A 32 7.40 21.28 -0.56
N THR A 33 8.27 20.30 -0.78
CA THR A 33 8.54 19.73 -2.11
C THR A 33 7.31 19.00 -2.63
N ILE A 34 6.64 18.20 -1.79
CA ILE A 34 5.39 17.50 -2.15
C ILE A 34 4.30 18.51 -2.56
N ALA A 35 4.13 19.59 -1.77
CA ALA A 35 3.18 20.65 -2.10
C ALA A 35 3.50 21.33 -3.45
N ARG A 36 4.79 21.53 -3.77
CA ARG A 36 5.22 22.07 -5.07
C ARG A 36 4.92 21.09 -6.22
N TYR A 37 5.13 19.79 -6.01
CA TYR A 37 4.78 18.78 -7.01
C TYR A 37 3.27 18.76 -7.27
N ARG A 38 2.43 18.84 -6.24
CA ARG A 38 0.98 18.98 -6.40
C ARG A 38 0.59 20.23 -7.18
N LYS A 39 1.17 21.38 -6.84
CA LYS A 39 0.93 22.62 -7.56
C LYS A 39 1.32 22.51 -9.04
N LYS A 40 2.41 21.82 -9.36
CA LYS A 40 2.83 21.58 -10.75
C LYS A 40 1.89 20.61 -11.48
N MET A 41 1.40 19.58 -10.81
CA MET A 41 0.46 18.61 -11.38
C MET A 41 -0.83 19.27 -11.88
N GLN A 42 -1.28 20.36 -11.24
CA GLN A 42 -2.48 21.11 -11.66
C GLN A 42 -2.38 21.68 -13.08
N SER A 43 -1.18 21.89 -13.63
CA SER A 43 -0.97 22.50 -14.95
C SER A 43 -0.07 21.69 -15.87
N ASP A 44 0.44 20.54 -15.42
CA ASP A 44 1.37 19.70 -16.17
C ASP A 44 0.72 18.34 -16.48
N GLU A 45 0.14 18.21 -17.66
CA GLU A 45 -0.56 17.00 -18.12
C GLU A 45 0.33 15.76 -18.06
N LYS A 46 1.62 15.90 -18.41
CA LYS A 46 2.57 14.78 -18.39
C LYS A 46 2.74 14.24 -16.97
N LEU A 47 2.90 15.13 -15.99
CA LEU A 47 3.00 14.71 -14.59
C LEU A 47 1.71 14.04 -14.13
N THR A 48 0.55 14.58 -14.50
CA THR A 48 -0.75 14.03 -14.14
C THR A 48 -0.94 12.61 -14.70
N SER A 49 -0.65 12.38 -15.98
CA SER A 49 -0.73 11.05 -16.59
C SER A 49 0.17 10.03 -15.89
N LEU A 50 1.42 10.41 -15.59
CA LEU A 50 2.35 9.53 -14.87
C LEU A 50 1.86 9.22 -13.45
N VAL A 51 1.31 10.20 -12.73
CA VAL A 51 0.75 9.99 -11.40
C VAL A 51 -0.39 8.98 -11.43
N ILE A 52 -1.30 9.08 -12.40
CA ILE A 52 -2.41 8.13 -12.58
C ILE A 52 -1.88 6.72 -12.84
N GLU A 53 -0.87 6.57 -13.71
CA GLU A 53 -0.23 5.28 -13.98
C GLU A 53 0.40 4.67 -12.72
N LYS A 54 1.18 5.46 -11.96
CA LYS A 54 1.80 4.98 -10.72
C LYS A 54 0.76 4.59 -9.67
N ARG A 55 -0.38 5.29 -9.57
CA ARG A 55 -1.48 4.90 -8.67
C ARG A 55 -2.04 3.53 -9.02
N LYS A 56 -2.31 3.27 -10.30
CA LYS A 56 -2.81 1.96 -10.75
C LYS A 56 -1.83 0.84 -10.41
N LEU A 57 -0.54 1.05 -10.64
CA LEU A 57 0.49 0.09 -10.28
C LEU A 57 0.55 -0.17 -8.77
N LEU A 58 0.48 0.88 -7.95
CA LEU A 58 0.47 0.74 -6.48
C LEU A 58 -0.76 -0.01 -5.98
N ALA A 59 -1.95 0.28 -6.54
CA ALA A 59 -3.18 -0.43 -6.19
C ALA A 59 -3.12 -1.92 -6.56
N SER A 60 -2.61 -2.25 -7.75
CA SER A 60 -2.41 -3.63 -8.19
C SER A 60 -1.43 -4.38 -7.27
N ASN A 61 -0.27 -3.76 -6.98
CA ASN A 61 0.74 -4.36 -6.11
C ASN A 61 0.20 -4.59 -4.69
N TRP A 62 -0.62 -3.67 -4.18
CA TRP A 62 -1.23 -3.82 -2.87
C TRP A 62 -2.18 -5.02 -2.79
N SER A 63 -3.01 -5.24 -3.82
CA SER A 63 -3.89 -6.41 -3.88
C SER A 63 -3.09 -7.72 -3.92
N ASP A 64 -2.00 -7.74 -4.69
CA ASP A 64 -1.09 -8.89 -4.75
C ASP A 64 -0.40 -9.15 -3.40
N ASP A 65 0.09 -8.10 -2.73
CA ASP A 65 0.76 -8.19 -1.44
C ASP A 65 -0.20 -8.63 -0.32
N ALA A 66 -1.43 -8.12 -0.30
CA ALA A 66 -2.48 -8.56 0.62
C ALA A 66 -2.81 -10.05 0.41
N THR A 67 -2.92 -10.48 -0.85
CA THR A 67 -3.19 -11.88 -1.20
C THR A 67 -2.06 -12.80 -0.76
N LYS A 68 -0.79 -12.40 -0.96
CA LYS A 68 0.38 -13.15 -0.46
C LYS A 68 0.41 -13.21 1.06
N CYS A 69 0.14 -12.10 1.74
CA CYS A 69 0.12 -12.05 3.19
C CYS A 69 -0.95 -12.97 3.79
N LEU A 70 -2.15 -12.98 3.21
CA LEU A 70 -3.22 -13.92 3.58
C LEU A 70 -2.79 -15.37 3.41
N LYS A 71 -2.21 -15.70 2.25
CA LYS A 71 -1.76 -17.06 1.95
C LYS A 71 -0.73 -17.53 2.98
N ASN A 72 0.32 -16.74 3.22
CA ASN A 72 1.36 -17.09 4.19
C ASN A 72 0.80 -17.21 5.62
N SER A 73 -0.11 -16.31 6.01
CA SER A 73 -0.73 -16.35 7.35
C SER A 73 -1.64 -17.57 7.54
N LEU A 74 -2.33 -18.02 6.48
CA LEU A 74 -3.14 -19.23 6.51
C LEU A 74 -2.28 -20.50 6.59
N GLU A 75 -1.16 -20.55 5.87
CA GLU A 75 -0.19 -21.64 5.95
C GLU A 75 0.38 -21.74 7.39
N GLU A 76 0.83 -20.63 7.97
CA GLU A 76 1.36 -20.61 9.34
C GLU A 76 0.29 -20.95 10.40
N LEU A 77 -0.96 -20.51 10.21
CA LEU A 77 -2.07 -20.91 11.07
C LEU A 77 -2.33 -22.42 10.99
N THR A 78 -2.24 -23.01 9.79
CA THR A 78 -2.44 -24.45 9.59
C THR A 78 -1.38 -25.24 10.33
N ASP A 79 -0.12 -24.85 10.23
CA ASP A 79 1.00 -25.51 10.91
C ASP A 79 0.84 -25.44 12.44
N LEU A 80 0.45 -24.28 12.98
CA LEU A 80 0.25 -24.12 14.42
C LEU A 80 -0.96 -24.88 14.96
N VAL A 81 -2.04 -25.00 14.19
CA VAL A 81 -3.21 -25.79 14.59
C VAL A 81 -2.89 -27.29 14.56
N MET A 82 -2.00 -27.73 13.66
CA MET A 82 -1.56 -29.13 13.57
C MET A 82 -0.51 -29.50 14.62
N ASP A 83 0.24 -28.53 15.14
CA ASP A 83 1.16 -28.72 16.25
C ASP A 83 0.43 -28.82 17.59
N LYS A 84 0.47 -30.02 18.20
CA LYS A 84 -0.21 -30.32 19.46
C LYS A 84 0.39 -29.60 20.68
N GLU A 85 1.59 -29.03 20.54
CA GLU A 85 2.25 -28.24 21.58
C GLU A 85 2.02 -26.73 21.44
N SER A 86 1.30 -26.30 20.38
CA SER A 86 1.06 -24.88 20.15
C SER A 86 0.20 -24.23 21.23
N ASP A 87 0.67 -23.08 21.72
CA ASP A 87 -0.07 -22.23 22.65
C ASP A 87 -1.32 -21.65 21.96
N SER A 88 -2.48 -21.84 22.60
CA SER A 88 -3.77 -21.28 22.14
C SER A 88 -3.73 -19.76 21.92
N ARG A 89 -2.86 -19.03 22.64
CA ARG A 89 -2.68 -17.58 22.45
C ARG A 89 -2.04 -17.25 21.09
N ARG A 90 -1.11 -18.08 20.61
CA ARG A 90 -0.47 -17.92 19.29
C ARG A 90 -1.46 -18.16 18.15
N ILE A 91 -2.25 -19.23 18.26
CA ILE A 91 -3.32 -19.55 17.31
C ILE A 91 -4.34 -18.39 17.22
N LEU A 92 -4.76 -17.85 18.37
CA LEU A 92 -5.69 -16.72 18.41
C LEU A 92 -5.09 -15.45 17.80
N ALA A 93 -3.83 -15.14 18.08
CA ALA A 93 -3.16 -13.96 17.51
C ALA A 93 -3.12 -14.02 15.98
N ILE A 94 -2.75 -15.16 15.40
CA ILE A 94 -2.69 -15.33 13.94
C ILE A 94 -4.09 -15.36 13.33
N THR A 95 -5.06 -16.00 13.98
CA THR A 95 -6.46 -15.95 13.53
C THR A 95 -6.97 -14.51 13.43
N ASN A 96 -6.65 -13.66 14.41
CA ASN A 96 -7.01 -12.25 14.38
C ASN A 96 -6.31 -11.49 13.23
N ILE A 97 -5.03 -11.78 12.96
CA ILE A 97 -4.30 -11.20 11.83
C ILE A 97 -4.96 -11.60 10.50
N VAL A 98 -5.24 -12.89 10.29
CA VAL A 98 -5.92 -13.40 9.09
C VAL A 98 -7.28 -12.73 8.90
N LYS A 99 -8.06 -12.62 9.97
CA LYS A 99 -9.37 -11.95 9.93
C LYS A 99 -9.24 -10.48 9.51
N VAL A 100 -8.35 -9.72 10.14
CA VAL A 100 -8.15 -8.29 9.82
C VAL A 100 -7.70 -8.11 8.37
N ILE A 101 -6.76 -8.92 7.88
CA ILE A 101 -6.31 -8.82 6.48
C ILE A 101 -7.44 -9.20 5.51
N GLY A 102 -8.26 -10.20 5.85
CA GLY A 102 -9.42 -10.60 5.05
C GLY A 102 -10.47 -9.49 4.95
N GLU A 103 -10.78 -8.83 6.08
CA GLU A 103 -11.67 -7.67 6.12
C GLU A 103 -11.12 -6.50 5.30
N LEU A 104 -9.81 -6.22 5.40
CA LEU A 104 -9.16 -5.17 4.60
C LEU A 104 -9.20 -5.47 3.09
N LYS A 105 -9.01 -6.73 2.69
CA LYS A 105 -9.09 -7.13 1.28
C LYS A 105 -10.51 -6.93 0.74
N ILE A 106 -11.53 -7.40 1.48
CA ILE A 106 -12.94 -7.21 1.09
C ILE A 106 -13.27 -5.71 0.96
N ALA A 107 -12.85 -4.89 1.91
CA ALA A 107 -13.08 -3.44 1.84
C ALA A 107 -12.40 -2.81 0.61
N LEU A 108 -11.20 -3.25 0.26
CA LEU A 108 -10.49 -2.75 -0.91
C LEU A 108 -11.14 -3.19 -2.23
N ASP A 109 -11.58 -4.45 -2.31
CA ASP A 109 -12.28 -4.98 -3.49
C ASP A 109 -13.59 -4.20 -3.72
N VAL A 110 -14.35 -3.90 -2.66
CA VAL A 110 -15.57 -3.08 -2.73
C VAL A 110 -15.28 -1.63 -3.16
N LEU A 111 -14.14 -1.07 -2.76
CA LEU A 111 -13.73 0.29 -3.16
C LEU A 111 -13.13 0.36 -4.57
N GLY A 112 -12.72 -0.77 -5.15
CA GLY A 112 -12.12 -0.86 -6.48
C GLY A 112 -13.12 -1.12 -7.61
N ASP A 113 -14.38 -1.41 -7.30
CA ASP A 113 -15.45 -1.78 -8.23
C ASP A 113 -16.26 -0.58 -8.82
N ASP A 114 -15.69 0.64 -8.83
CA ASP A 114 -16.22 1.83 -9.52
C ASP A 114 -15.47 2.17 -10.83
#